data_AF-A0A510KL41-F1
#
_entry.id   AF-A0A510KL41-F1
#
_cell.length_a   1.000
_cell.length_b   1.000
_cell.length_c   1.000
_cell.angle_alpha   90.00
_cell.angle_beta   90.00
_cell.angle_gamma   90.00
#
_symmetry.space_group_name_H-M   'P 1'
#
loop_
_entity.id
_entity.type
_entity.pdbx_description
1 polymer ?
#
loop_
_entity_poly.entity_id
_entity_poly.type
_entity_poly.pdbx_seq_one_letter_code
_entity_poly.pdbx_strand_id
1 'polypeptide(L)'
;MNSKMCAAANRAEDWESIDFLEAESYVKKLQMRIVKAWKMSKYGKVKSLQHLLTTSFYAKALAVKRITENKGKKTSGIDGELWLTSRTKYNAIGKLKLRGYKPQPLKRVYIPKKNGKKRPLSIPTMKDRAMQTLYKFALEPIAETTADLNSYGFRAKRCTQDAIEQCFTSLNKKKSAKWVLEGDIKGCFDNISHEWIMNNIPINKKILKLWLECGYIEKQKLFPTETGSPQGSPISPIISNMVLDGLEKAIKDKYHKRTVNKKAYFPKVNFVRYADDFIVTGESAELLENGVKPIITEFLSKRGLELSEEKTLITHINDGFDFLESISRCIRISCLPNHPKRTSRLLLIKLEKL
;
A
#
# COMPACT_ATOMS: atom_id res chain seq x y z
N MET A 1 -14.18 27.52 -33.93
CA MET A 1 -12.98 28.14 -33.33
C MET A 1 -12.10 27.05 -32.73
N ASN A 2 -10.84 27.04 -33.16
CA ASN A 2 -9.88 25.93 -33.07
C ASN A 2 -9.61 25.40 -31.65
N SER A 3 -9.93 24.12 -31.42
CA SER A 3 -9.34 23.34 -30.34
C SER A 3 -7.89 23.02 -30.71
N LYS A 4 -6.94 23.86 -30.27
CA LYS A 4 -5.53 23.49 -30.23
C LYS A 4 -5.39 22.27 -29.31
N MET A 5 -5.37 21.08 -29.92
CA MET A 5 -4.79 19.90 -29.30
C MET A 5 -3.36 20.28 -28.90
N CYS A 6 -3.08 20.38 -27.61
CA CYS A 6 -1.71 20.38 -27.10
C CYS A 6 -1.10 19.00 -27.36
N ALA A 7 -0.75 18.73 -28.61
CA ALA A 7 0.11 17.63 -29.01
C ALA A 7 1.54 18.13 -28.86
N ALA A 8 2.30 17.52 -27.95
CA ALA A 8 3.75 17.60 -28.01
C ALA A 8 4.19 17.09 -29.39
N ALA A 9 4.76 17.99 -30.19
CA ALA A 9 5.32 17.71 -31.50
C ALA A 9 6.70 17.08 -31.30
N ASN A 10 6.70 15.76 -31.09
CA ASN A 10 7.75 14.77 -31.34
C ASN A 10 7.27 13.48 -30.65
N ARG A 11 6.39 12.73 -31.32
CA ARG A 11 6.07 11.39 -30.80
C ARG A 11 7.26 10.51 -31.13
N ALA A 12 7.99 10.07 -30.11
CA ALA A 12 8.98 9.00 -30.21
C ALA A 12 8.47 7.89 -31.13
N GLU A 13 9.26 7.50 -32.13
CA GLU A 13 8.86 6.53 -33.17
C GLU A 13 9.09 5.08 -32.71
N ASP A 14 9.97 4.88 -31.74
CA ASP A 14 10.31 3.61 -31.13
C ASP A 14 10.48 3.73 -29.61
N TRP A 15 10.86 2.63 -28.95
CA TRP A 15 10.98 2.60 -27.49
C TRP A 15 12.20 3.37 -26.99
N GLU A 16 13.30 3.31 -27.73
CA GLU A 16 14.59 3.92 -27.44
C GLU A 16 14.56 5.45 -27.54
N SER A 17 13.76 6.00 -28.46
CA SER A 17 13.58 7.44 -28.65
C SER A 17 12.67 8.11 -27.61
N ILE A 18 12.07 7.35 -26.68
CA ILE A 18 11.25 7.93 -25.60
C ILE A 18 12.15 8.55 -24.53
N ASP A 19 12.06 9.87 -24.36
CA ASP A 19 12.63 10.54 -23.19
C ASP A 19 11.79 10.23 -21.93
N PHE A 20 12.27 9.26 -21.15
CA PHE A 20 11.62 8.87 -19.91
C PHE A 20 11.78 9.89 -18.78
N LEU A 21 12.81 10.75 -18.80
CA LEU A 21 12.97 11.82 -17.81
C LEU A 21 11.93 12.92 -18.05
N GLU A 22 11.68 13.28 -19.31
CA GLU A 22 10.60 14.19 -19.68
C GLU A 22 9.24 13.58 -19.31
N ALA A 23 9.03 12.31 -19.62
CA ALA A 23 7.80 11.61 -19.28
C ALA A 23 7.52 11.63 -17.76
N GLU A 24 8.54 11.38 -16.94
CA GLU A 24 8.43 11.43 -15.47
C GLU A 24 8.10 12.83 -14.98
N SER A 25 8.77 13.85 -15.53
CA SER A 25 8.49 15.26 -15.22
C SER A 25 7.05 15.65 -15.57
N TYR A 26 6.56 15.22 -16.74
CA TYR A 26 5.18 15.45 -17.18
C TYR A 26 4.16 14.81 -16.23
N VAL A 27 4.34 13.53 -15.90
CA VAL A 27 3.44 12.81 -14.98
C VAL A 27 3.45 13.45 -13.60
N LYS A 28 4.64 13.81 -13.08
CA LYS A 28 4.78 14.49 -11.78
C LYS A 28 4.05 15.84 -11.75
N LYS A 29 4.15 16.64 -12.82
CA LYS A 29 3.40 17.90 -12.96
C LYS A 29 1.89 17.69 -12.89
N LEU A 30 1.37 16.66 -13.56
CA LEU A 30 -0.05 16.30 -13.46
C LEU A 30 -0.44 15.83 -12.06
N GLN A 31 0.36 14.98 -11.43
CA GLN A 31 0.14 14.52 -10.06
C GLN A 31 0.07 15.68 -9.07
N MET A 32 0.98 16.66 -9.16
CA MET A 32 0.93 17.88 -8.33
C MET A 32 -0.36 18.68 -8.53
N ARG A 33 -0.85 18.78 -9.77
CA ARG A 33 -2.13 19.44 -10.08
C ARG A 33 -3.32 18.67 -9.50
N ILE A 34 -3.28 17.34 -9.51
CA ILE A 34 -4.30 16.47 -8.87
C ILE A 34 -4.33 16.76 -7.37
N VAL A 35 -3.17 16.77 -6.70
CA VAL A 35 -3.07 17.11 -5.27
C VAL A 35 -3.67 18.48 -4.96
N LYS A 36 -3.31 19.51 -5.75
CA LYS A 36 -3.83 20.86 -5.55
C LYS A 36 -5.36 20.91 -5.71
N ALA A 37 -5.90 20.25 -6.73
CA ALA A 37 -7.34 20.18 -6.93
C ALA A 37 -8.07 19.41 -5.82
N TRP A 38 -7.46 18.33 -5.31
CA TRP A 38 -7.97 17.54 -4.19
C TRP A 38 -8.05 18.36 -2.91
N LYS A 39 -6.97 19.07 -2.55
CA LYS A 39 -6.92 19.95 -1.36
C LYS A 39 -7.94 21.09 -1.40
N MET A 40 -8.34 21.52 -2.60
CA MET A 40 -9.38 22.54 -2.81
C MET A 40 -10.79 21.95 -2.93
N SER A 41 -10.98 20.65 -2.67
CA SER A 41 -12.25 19.92 -2.83
C SER A 41 -12.88 20.03 -4.24
N LYS A 42 -12.07 20.28 -5.27
CA LYS A 42 -12.52 20.40 -6.67
C LYS A 42 -12.57 19.03 -7.34
N TYR A 43 -13.47 18.15 -6.88
CA TYR A 43 -13.53 16.75 -7.31
C TYR A 43 -13.77 16.56 -8.82
N GLY A 44 -14.55 17.44 -9.46
CA GLY A 44 -14.70 17.44 -10.92
C GLY A 44 -13.37 17.65 -11.65
N LYS A 45 -12.55 18.58 -11.15
CA LYS A 45 -11.21 18.86 -11.70
C LYS A 45 -10.26 17.70 -11.47
N VAL A 46 -10.33 17.04 -10.31
CA VAL A 46 -9.56 15.81 -10.02
C VAL A 46 -9.87 14.75 -11.08
N LYS A 47 -11.16 14.46 -11.34
CA LYS A 47 -11.58 13.49 -12.37
C LYS A 47 -11.04 13.85 -13.76
N SER A 48 -11.12 15.12 -14.16
CA SER A 48 -10.57 15.59 -15.44
C SER A 48 -9.06 15.42 -15.53
N LEU A 49 -8.31 15.70 -14.46
CA LEU A 49 -6.86 15.56 -14.44
C LEU A 49 -6.42 14.09 -14.43
N GLN A 50 -7.12 13.23 -13.70
CA GLN A 50 -6.89 11.78 -13.76
C GLN A 50 -7.18 11.23 -15.16
N HIS A 51 -8.24 11.70 -15.83
CA HIS A 51 -8.52 11.35 -17.22
C HIS A 51 -7.40 11.82 -18.17
N LEU A 52 -6.93 13.06 -18.01
CA LEU A 52 -5.82 13.60 -18.80
C LEU A 52 -4.53 12.77 -18.60
N LEU A 53 -4.21 12.40 -17.36
CA LEU A 53 -3.06 11.55 -17.04
C LEU A 53 -3.20 10.18 -17.70
N THR A 54 -4.33 9.50 -17.52
CA THR A 54 -4.55 8.13 -18.02
C THR A 54 -4.67 8.04 -19.55
N THR A 55 -4.91 9.16 -20.24
CA THR A 55 -4.96 9.21 -21.70
C THR A 55 -3.63 9.64 -22.34
N SER A 56 -2.73 10.25 -21.57
CA SER A 56 -1.42 10.73 -22.03
C SER A 56 -0.49 9.61 -22.52
N PHE A 57 0.28 9.91 -23.57
CA PHE A 57 1.32 9.04 -24.10
C PHE A 57 2.40 8.74 -23.04
N TYR A 58 2.94 9.77 -22.39
CA TYR A 58 4.00 9.63 -21.40
C TYR A 58 3.62 8.77 -20.20
N ALA A 59 2.38 8.91 -19.69
CA ALA A 59 1.91 8.09 -18.58
C ALA A 59 1.78 6.60 -19.00
N LYS A 60 1.31 6.34 -20.22
CA LYS A 60 1.21 4.99 -20.78
C LYS A 60 2.59 4.37 -21.00
N ALA A 61 3.52 5.12 -21.58
CA ALA A 61 4.91 4.69 -21.76
C ALA A 61 5.56 4.31 -20.43
N LEU A 62 5.40 5.15 -19.40
CA LEU A 62 5.90 4.87 -18.06
C LEU A 62 5.25 3.65 -17.41
N ALA A 63 3.96 3.42 -17.65
CA ALA A 63 3.27 2.24 -17.15
C ALA A 63 3.85 0.95 -17.77
N VAL A 64 4.09 0.96 -19.09
CA VAL A 64 4.76 -0.15 -19.79
C VAL A 64 6.18 -0.35 -19.28
N LYS A 65 6.94 0.74 -19.08
CA LYS A 65 8.31 0.68 -18.58
C LYS A 65 8.37 0.01 -17.21
N ARG A 66 7.54 0.48 -16.27
CA ARG A 66 7.44 -0.10 -14.93
C ARG A 66 7.20 -1.61 -14.97
N ILE A 67 6.24 -2.08 -15.77
CA ILE A 67 5.92 -3.51 -15.77
C ILE A 67 6.96 -4.38 -16.49
N THR A 68 7.74 -3.81 -17.43
CA THR A 68 8.73 -4.55 -18.23
C THR A 68 10.13 -4.53 -17.63
N GLU A 69 10.39 -3.65 -16.65
CA GLU A 69 11.65 -3.59 -15.91
C GLU A 69 11.58 -4.32 -14.55
N ASN A 70 10.38 -4.54 -14.02
CA ASN A 70 10.17 -5.25 -12.76
C ASN A 70 10.58 -6.74 -12.81
N LYS A 71 10.84 -7.33 -11.63
CA LYS A 71 11.17 -8.77 -11.48
C LYS A 71 10.13 -9.70 -12.13
N GLY A 72 8.86 -9.29 -12.16
CA GLY A 72 7.76 -10.03 -12.79
C GLY A 72 7.64 -9.90 -14.31
N LYS A 73 8.62 -9.32 -15.01
CA LYS A 73 8.58 -9.10 -16.48
C LYS A 73 8.50 -10.38 -17.31
N LYS A 74 8.96 -11.51 -16.75
CA LYS A 74 8.92 -12.84 -17.40
C LYS A 74 7.70 -13.68 -17.00
N THR A 75 6.82 -13.14 -16.17
CA THR A 75 5.64 -13.86 -15.69
C THR A 75 4.46 -13.45 -16.56
N SER A 76 3.90 -14.36 -17.34
CA SER A 76 2.72 -14.08 -18.17
C SER A 76 1.42 -14.21 -17.37
N GLY A 77 0.36 -13.58 -17.86
CA GLY A 77 -1.00 -13.83 -17.39
C GLY A 77 -1.56 -15.12 -17.99
N ILE A 78 -2.89 -15.21 -18.06
CA ILE A 78 -3.59 -16.33 -18.68
C ILE A 78 -3.42 -16.36 -20.21
N ASP A 79 -3.18 -15.20 -20.84
CA ASP A 79 -2.96 -15.01 -22.28
C ASP A 79 -1.59 -15.47 -22.78
N GLY A 80 -0.64 -15.74 -21.88
CA GLY A 80 0.73 -16.11 -22.25
C GLY A 80 1.55 -14.95 -22.85
N GLU A 81 1.01 -13.73 -22.94
CA GLU A 81 1.68 -12.60 -23.61
C GLU A 81 2.78 -11.99 -22.72
N LEU A 82 3.94 -11.69 -23.33
CA LEU A 82 5.07 -10.99 -22.70
C LEU A 82 5.56 -9.85 -23.59
N TRP A 83 6.09 -8.78 -22.99
CA TRP A 83 6.64 -7.61 -23.70
C TRP A 83 8.14 -7.49 -23.45
N LEU A 84 8.91 -8.35 -24.13
CA LEU A 84 10.35 -8.48 -23.90
C LEU A 84 11.18 -7.57 -24.81
N THR A 85 10.76 -7.38 -26.05
CA THR A 85 11.48 -6.59 -27.07
C THR A 85 11.01 -5.15 -27.10
N SER A 86 11.87 -4.21 -27.45
CA SER A 86 11.56 -2.79 -27.60
C SER A 86 10.32 -2.53 -28.47
N ARG A 87 10.19 -3.23 -29.60
CA ARG A 87 9.02 -3.17 -30.47
C ARG A 87 7.73 -3.57 -29.76
N THR A 88 7.74 -4.68 -29.01
CA THR A 88 6.55 -5.13 -28.26
C THR A 88 6.18 -4.16 -27.14
N LYS A 89 7.17 -3.56 -26.47
CA LYS A 89 6.96 -2.53 -25.44
C LYS A 89 6.33 -1.27 -26.04
N TYR A 90 6.88 -0.76 -27.14
CA TYR A 90 6.34 0.41 -27.82
C TYR A 90 4.90 0.18 -28.29
N ASN A 91 4.65 -0.95 -28.96
CA ASN A 91 3.30 -1.32 -29.41
C ASN A 91 2.30 -1.44 -28.25
N ALA A 92 2.75 -1.90 -27.09
CA ALA A 92 1.92 -2.02 -25.90
C ALA A 92 1.38 -0.67 -25.40
N ILE A 93 2.10 0.44 -25.60
CA ILE A 93 1.62 1.80 -25.25
C ILE A 93 0.29 2.08 -25.97
N GLY A 94 0.21 1.72 -27.25
CA GLY A 94 -1.00 1.85 -28.07
C GLY A 94 -2.14 0.91 -27.65
N LYS A 95 -1.84 -0.20 -26.96
CA LYS A 95 -2.85 -1.14 -26.43
C LYS A 95 -3.57 -0.61 -25.18
N LEU A 96 -2.99 0.37 -24.48
CA LEU A 96 -3.58 0.99 -23.27
C LEU A 96 -4.69 2.00 -23.64
N LYS A 97 -5.79 1.49 -24.18
CA LYS A 97 -6.99 2.25 -24.53
C LYS A 97 -8.11 1.96 -23.54
N LEU A 98 -8.80 3.01 -23.10
CA LEU A 98 -9.95 2.89 -22.21
C LEU A 98 -11.20 2.37 -22.94
N ARG A 99 -11.44 2.85 -24.18
CA ARG A 99 -12.60 2.44 -24.97
C ARG A 99 -12.48 0.96 -25.32
N GLY A 100 -13.48 0.17 -24.95
CA GLY A 100 -13.49 -1.27 -25.19
C GLY A 100 -12.58 -2.08 -24.26
N TYR A 101 -12.03 -1.48 -23.20
CA TYR A 101 -11.24 -2.21 -22.22
C TYR A 101 -12.11 -3.19 -21.43
N LYS A 102 -11.70 -4.46 -21.44
CA LYS A 102 -12.21 -5.52 -20.57
C LYS A 102 -11.00 -6.27 -20.02
N PRO A 103 -10.82 -6.34 -18.69
CA PRO A 103 -9.75 -7.13 -18.09
C PRO A 103 -10.00 -8.62 -18.32
N GLN A 104 -8.93 -9.41 -18.39
CA GLN A 104 -9.05 -10.86 -18.41
C GLN A 104 -9.06 -11.42 -16.98
N PRO A 105 -9.61 -12.64 -16.78
CA PRO A 105 -9.49 -13.33 -15.52
C PRO A 105 -8.04 -13.54 -15.10
N LEU A 106 -7.81 -13.48 -13.79
CA LEU A 106 -6.46 -13.56 -13.22
C LEU A 106 -5.96 -15.00 -13.21
N LYS A 107 -4.66 -15.21 -13.44
CA LYS A 107 -4.05 -16.55 -13.32
C LYS A 107 -3.72 -16.83 -11.86
N ARG A 108 -4.35 -17.85 -11.26
CA ARG A 108 -4.10 -18.27 -9.86
C ARG A 108 -2.84 -19.14 -9.78
N VAL A 109 -1.92 -18.78 -8.89
CA VAL A 109 -0.67 -19.51 -8.61
C VAL A 109 -0.49 -19.60 -7.09
N TYR A 110 0.09 -20.68 -6.58
CA TYR A 110 0.30 -20.87 -5.15
C TYR A 110 1.79 -20.75 -4.79
N ILE A 111 2.07 -19.92 -3.79
CA ILE A 111 3.41 -19.75 -3.22
C ILE A 111 3.45 -20.47 -1.86
N PRO A 112 4.43 -21.34 -1.59
CA PRO A 112 4.58 -21.99 -0.30
C PRO A 112 4.93 -20.95 0.78
N LYS A 113 4.28 -21.01 1.93
CA LYS A 113 4.68 -20.28 3.14
C LYS A 113 5.62 -21.14 3.99
N LYS A 114 6.41 -20.50 4.87
CA LYS A 114 7.27 -21.17 5.86
C LYS A 114 6.50 -22.17 6.74
N ASN A 115 5.22 -21.92 7.00
CA ASN A 115 4.34 -22.76 7.83
C ASN A 115 3.63 -23.91 7.07
N GLY A 116 4.08 -24.24 5.85
CA GLY A 116 3.49 -25.32 5.03
C GLY A 116 2.16 -24.97 4.33
N LYS A 117 1.46 -23.92 4.77
CA LYS A 117 0.26 -23.42 4.06
C LYS A 117 0.67 -22.78 2.72
N LYS A 118 -0.24 -22.75 1.74
CA LYS A 118 -0.01 -22.08 0.44
C LYS A 118 -0.70 -20.72 0.43
N ARG A 119 -0.01 -19.68 -0.05
CA ARG A 119 -0.58 -18.36 -0.32
C ARG A 119 -1.03 -18.30 -1.79
N PRO A 120 -2.31 -18.02 -2.07
CA PRO A 120 -2.73 -17.79 -3.45
C PRO A 120 -2.22 -16.43 -3.93
N LEU A 121 -1.72 -16.39 -5.17
CA LEU A 121 -1.35 -15.20 -5.90
C LEU A 121 -2.16 -15.17 -7.19
N SER A 122 -2.74 -14.02 -7.50
CA SER A 122 -3.52 -13.79 -8.71
C SER A 122 -2.75 -12.86 -9.64
N ILE A 123 -2.30 -13.40 -10.77
CA ILE A 123 -1.40 -12.72 -11.72
C ILE A 123 -2.23 -12.19 -12.90
N PRO A 124 -2.33 -10.87 -13.09
CA PRO A 124 -3.00 -10.29 -14.25
C PRO A 124 -2.15 -10.39 -15.53
N THR A 125 -2.79 -10.20 -16.68
CA THR A 125 -2.11 -10.08 -17.98
C THR A 125 -1.14 -8.89 -17.99
N MET A 126 -0.22 -8.84 -18.97
CA MET A 126 0.66 -7.68 -19.15
C MET A 126 -0.14 -6.39 -19.39
N LYS A 127 -1.18 -6.49 -20.22
CA LYS A 127 -2.10 -5.38 -20.50
C LYS A 127 -2.80 -4.89 -19.22
N ASP A 128 -3.33 -5.80 -18.42
CA ASP A 128 -4.06 -5.45 -17.20
C ASP A 128 -3.12 -4.86 -16.14
N ARG A 129 -1.90 -5.40 -15.99
CA ARG A 129 -0.87 -4.81 -15.11
C ARG A 129 -0.48 -3.41 -15.53
N ALA A 130 -0.30 -3.17 -16.82
CA ALA A 130 0.01 -1.84 -17.35
C ALA A 130 -1.15 -0.86 -17.15
N MET A 131 -2.39 -1.29 -17.40
CA MET A 131 -3.58 -0.49 -17.10
C MET A 131 -3.70 -0.17 -15.61
N GLN A 132 -3.55 -1.16 -14.73
CA GLN A 132 -3.57 -0.92 -13.29
C GLN A 132 -2.45 0.02 -12.83
N THR A 133 -1.24 -0.11 -13.39
CA THR A 133 -0.12 0.80 -13.11
C THR A 133 -0.40 2.23 -13.60
N LEU A 134 -1.05 2.37 -14.75
CA LEU A 134 -1.46 3.66 -15.29
C LEU A 134 -2.45 4.38 -14.37
N TYR A 135 -3.45 3.66 -13.84
CA TYR A 135 -4.38 4.21 -12.85
C TYR A 135 -3.75 4.39 -11.47
N LYS A 136 -2.76 3.57 -11.12
CA LYS A 136 -1.95 3.75 -9.91
C LYS A 136 -1.31 5.14 -9.91
N PHE A 137 -0.72 5.60 -11.02
CA PHE A 137 -0.18 6.96 -11.12
C PHE A 137 -1.21 8.06 -10.83
N ALA A 138 -2.47 7.85 -11.22
CA ALA A 138 -3.56 8.80 -11.01
C ALA A 138 -4.09 8.79 -9.57
N LEU A 139 -3.92 7.67 -8.85
CA LEU A 139 -4.40 7.47 -7.47
C LEU A 139 -3.33 7.79 -6.42
N GLU A 140 -2.07 7.45 -6.67
CA GLU A 140 -0.88 7.72 -5.84
C GLU A 140 -0.87 9.12 -5.20
N PRO A 141 -1.06 10.23 -5.96
CA PRO A 141 -1.04 11.56 -5.37
C PRO A 141 -2.12 11.79 -4.31
N ILE A 142 -3.31 11.21 -4.49
CA ILE A 142 -4.41 11.36 -3.54
C ILE A 142 -4.13 10.50 -2.31
N ALA A 143 -3.79 9.22 -2.52
CA ALA A 143 -3.48 8.29 -1.44
C ALA A 143 -2.39 8.84 -0.53
N GLU A 144 -1.29 9.36 -1.08
CA GLU A 144 -0.19 9.90 -0.27
C GLU A 144 -0.60 11.13 0.55
N THR A 145 -1.56 11.94 0.06
CA THR A 145 -2.05 13.12 0.79
C THR A 145 -3.05 12.80 1.89
N THR A 146 -3.77 11.69 1.77
CA THR A 146 -4.79 11.26 2.73
C THR A 146 -4.28 10.18 3.68
N ALA A 147 -3.11 9.60 3.41
CA ALA A 147 -2.57 8.50 4.17
C ALA A 147 -2.17 8.91 5.59
N ASP A 148 -2.28 7.94 6.50
CA ASP A 148 -1.84 8.08 7.88
C ASP A 148 -0.34 8.40 7.96
N LEU A 149 0.06 9.22 8.92
CA LEU A 149 1.45 9.68 9.03
C LEU A 149 2.39 8.53 9.42
N ASN A 150 1.91 7.62 10.26
CA ASN A 150 2.68 6.46 10.73
C ASN A 150 2.34 5.16 9.97
N SER A 151 1.92 5.29 8.71
CA SER A 151 1.78 4.17 7.76
C SER A 151 2.99 4.12 6.80
N TYR A 152 3.69 2.99 6.73
CA TYR A 152 4.96 2.88 6.00
C TYR A 152 4.92 1.93 4.80
N GLY A 153 4.17 0.83 4.90
CA GLY A 153 4.14 -0.22 3.88
C GLY A 153 3.65 0.27 2.52
N PHE A 154 4.27 -0.20 1.45
CA PHE A 154 3.91 0.07 0.04
C PHE A 154 3.83 1.55 -0.38
N ARG A 155 4.46 2.46 0.38
CA ARG A 155 4.50 3.89 0.06
C ARG A 155 5.83 4.29 -0.55
N ALA A 156 5.79 5.30 -1.41
CA ALA A 156 7.00 5.82 -2.02
C ALA A 156 7.88 6.50 -0.96
N LYS A 157 9.20 6.25 -1.03
CA LYS A 157 10.21 6.84 -0.12
C LYS A 157 10.00 6.51 1.36
N ARG A 158 9.29 5.42 1.66
CA ARG A 158 9.18 4.86 3.01
C ARG A 158 9.68 3.42 2.96
N CYS A 159 10.44 3.04 3.96
CA CYS A 159 11.04 1.72 4.08
C CYS A 159 10.68 1.06 5.41
N THR A 160 11.05 -0.20 5.54
CA THR A 160 10.84 -1.00 6.75
C THR A 160 11.59 -0.40 7.95
N GLN A 161 12.76 0.18 7.71
CA GLN A 161 13.60 0.83 8.71
C GLN A 161 12.93 2.07 9.30
N ASP A 162 12.18 2.85 8.52
CA ASP A 162 11.46 4.02 9.04
C ASP A 162 10.38 3.62 10.05
N ALA A 163 9.69 2.48 9.81
CA ALA A 163 8.72 1.94 10.75
C ALA A 163 9.38 1.47 12.05
N ILE A 164 10.53 0.80 11.95
CA ILE A 164 11.32 0.36 13.10
C ILE A 164 11.83 1.55 13.92
N GLU A 165 12.33 2.60 13.27
CA GLU A 165 12.80 3.82 13.93
C GLU A 165 11.66 4.56 14.64
N GLN A 166 10.47 4.55 14.05
CA GLN A 166 9.27 5.09 14.70
C GLN A 166 8.91 4.29 15.95
N CYS A 167 8.94 2.95 15.89
CA CYS A 167 8.75 2.10 17.06
C CYS A 167 9.78 2.41 18.16
N PHE A 168 11.06 2.52 17.79
CA PHE A 168 12.14 2.86 18.70
C PHE A 168 11.90 4.21 19.39
N THR A 169 11.56 5.25 18.61
CA THR A 169 11.29 6.59 19.13
C THR A 169 10.09 6.61 20.08
N SER A 170 9.06 5.80 19.82
CA SER A 170 7.87 5.68 20.66
C SER A 170 8.12 4.92 21.97
N LEU A 171 9.03 3.94 21.98
CA LEU A 171 9.21 3.00 23.10
C LEU A 171 10.46 3.26 23.96
N ASN A 172 11.49 3.93 23.45
CA ASN A 172 12.79 4.02 24.11
C ASN A 172 12.86 5.05 25.27
N LYS A 173 11.83 5.88 25.50
CA LYS A 173 11.89 6.92 26.55
C LYS A 173 11.46 6.34 27.89
N LYS A 174 12.06 6.80 29.00
CA LYS A 174 11.65 6.39 30.38
C LYS A 174 10.15 6.59 30.66
N LYS A 175 9.52 7.56 30.01
CA LYS A 175 8.10 7.88 30.14
C LYS A 175 7.22 7.19 29.08
N SER A 176 7.78 6.35 28.21
CA SER A 176 7.04 5.65 27.15
C SER A 176 5.99 4.69 27.71
N ALA A 177 5.10 4.27 26.81
CA ALA A 177 4.20 3.15 27.03
C ALA A 177 5.00 1.88 27.37
N LYS A 178 4.39 0.98 28.15
CA LYS A 178 5.00 -0.30 28.54
C LYS A 178 4.36 -1.51 27.89
N TRP A 179 3.19 -1.30 27.28
CA TRP A 179 2.40 -2.34 26.64
C TRP A 179 2.26 -2.04 25.15
N VAL A 180 2.23 -3.10 24.36
CA VAL A 180 2.07 -3.05 22.90
C VAL A 180 0.97 -4.03 22.51
N LEU A 181 0.02 -3.55 21.69
CA LEU A 181 -0.94 -4.37 20.98
C LEU A 181 -0.34 -4.65 19.59
N GLU A 182 -0.02 -5.90 19.34
CA GLU A 182 0.36 -6.42 18.03
C GLU A 182 -0.92 -6.74 17.27
N GLY A 183 -1.12 -6.12 16.10
CA GLY A 183 -2.31 -6.31 15.29
C GLY A 183 -1.97 -6.85 13.91
N ASP A 184 -2.69 -7.89 13.50
CA ASP A 184 -2.66 -8.49 12.16
C ASP A 184 -4.09 -8.59 11.63
N ILE A 185 -4.28 -8.30 10.34
CA ILE A 185 -5.59 -8.32 9.70
C ILE A 185 -5.77 -9.64 8.95
N LYS A 186 -6.84 -10.37 9.30
CA LYS A 186 -7.15 -11.66 8.70
C LYS A 186 -7.51 -11.49 7.22
N GLY A 187 -6.65 -12.02 6.35
CA GLY A 187 -6.90 -12.03 4.91
C GLY A 187 -7.09 -10.63 4.32
N CYS A 188 -6.22 -9.68 4.69
CA CYS A 188 -6.40 -8.27 4.36
C CYS A 188 -6.67 -7.99 2.88
N PHE A 189 -6.07 -8.72 1.94
CA PHE A 189 -6.35 -8.53 0.51
C PHE A 189 -7.61 -9.26 0.06
N ASP A 190 -7.96 -10.39 0.66
CA ASP A 190 -9.04 -11.26 0.19
C ASP A 190 -10.43 -10.82 0.71
N ASN A 191 -10.49 -10.11 1.84
CA ASN A 191 -11.74 -9.84 2.55
C ASN A 191 -12.30 -8.42 2.37
N ILE A 192 -11.56 -7.48 1.77
CA ILE A 192 -12.01 -6.07 1.66
C ILE A 192 -13.35 -6.00 0.92
N SER A 193 -14.31 -5.26 1.50
CA SER A 193 -15.61 -5.00 0.88
C SER A 193 -15.47 -4.24 -0.45
N HIS A 194 -16.01 -4.83 -1.52
CA HIS A 194 -16.09 -4.18 -2.83
C HIS A 194 -16.93 -2.91 -2.77
N GLU A 195 -18.02 -2.91 -2.00
CA GLU A 195 -18.87 -1.73 -1.80
C GLU A 195 -18.06 -0.58 -1.19
N TRP A 196 -17.28 -0.87 -0.14
CA TRP A 196 -16.45 0.14 0.50
C TRP A 196 -15.42 0.71 -0.49
N ILE A 197 -14.73 -0.15 -1.26
CA ILE A 197 -13.77 0.27 -2.29
C ILE A 197 -14.46 1.15 -3.34
N MET A 198 -15.63 0.72 -3.81
CA MET A 198 -16.41 1.41 -4.83
C MET A 198 -16.96 2.75 -4.36
N ASN A 199 -17.19 2.94 -3.07
CA ASN A 199 -17.63 4.22 -2.53
C ASN A 199 -16.44 5.16 -2.27
N ASN A 200 -15.35 4.66 -1.68
CA ASN A 200 -14.30 5.50 -1.11
C ASN A 200 -13.09 5.76 -2.02
N ILE A 201 -12.78 4.89 -2.99
CA ILE A 201 -11.58 5.05 -3.82
C ILE A 201 -11.82 6.00 -5.01
N PRO A 202 -11.16 7.17 -5.10
CA PRO A 202 -11.45 8.21 -6.09
C PRO A 202 -10.78 7.94 -7.44
N ILE A 203 -11.19 6.86 -8.11
CA ILE A 203 -10.80 6.56 -9.50
C ILE A 203 -12.03 6.34 -10.38
N ASN A 204 -11.81 6.04 -11.66
CA ASN A 204 -12.89 5.67 -12.57
C ASN A 204 -13.60 4.38 -12.09
N LYS A 205 -14.81 4.55 -11.57
CA LYS A 205 -15.62 3.48 -10.97
C LYS A 205 -15.94 2.34 -11.95
N LYS A 206 -16.11 2.64 -13.24
CA LYS A 206 -16.37 1.60 -14.26
C LYS A 206 -15.19 0.63 -14.37
N ILE A 207 -13.97 1.14 -14.36
CA ILE A 207 -12.76 0.32 -14.47
C ILE A 207 -12.47 -0.41 -13.17
N LEU A 208 -12.66 0.28 -12.04
CA LEU A 208 -12.49 -0.34 -10.72
C LEU A 208 -13.41 -1.54 -10.57
N LYS A 209 -14.69 -1.40 -10.92
CA LYS A 209 -15.67 -2.48 -10.92
C LYS A 209 -15.20 -3.67 -11.78
N LEU A 210 -14.75 -3.40 -13.01
CA LEU A 210 -14.23 -4.44 -13.90
C LEU A 210 -13.04 -5.20 -13.28
N TRP A 211 -12.16 -4.55 -12.51
CA TRP A 211 -11.03 -5.23 -11.86
C TRP A 211 -11.45 -6.07 -10.65
N LEU A 212 -12.42 -5.59 -9.89
CA LEU A 212 -12.93 -6.31 -8.73
C LEU A 212 -13.69 -7.57 -9.15
N GLU A 213 -14.43 -7.50 -10.27
CA GLU A 213 -15.32 -8.56 -10.76
C GLU A 213 -14.69 -9.48 -11.83
N CYS A 214 -13.43 -9.28 -12.23
CA CYS A 214 -12.82 -10.04 -13.34
C CYS A 214 -12.59 -11.53 -13.05
N GLY A 215 -12.75 -11.98 -11.80
CA GLY A 215 -12.56 -13.38 -11.41
C GLY A 215 -11.12 -13.85 -11.53
N TYR A 216 -10.93 -15.15 -11.33
CA TYR A 216 -9.64 -15.82 -11.53
C TYR A 216 -9.84 -17.22 -12.10
N ILE A 217 -8.81 -17.70 -12.81
CA ILE A 217 -8.75 -19.05 -13.34
C ILE A 217 -7.83 -19.89 -12.46
N GLU A 218 -8.37 -21.01 -11.98
CA GLU A 218 -7.66 -22.03 -11.23
C GLU A 218 -8.00 -23.41 -11.81
N LYS A 219 -6.97 -24.24 -12.08
CA LYS A 219 -7.15 -25.59 -12.67
C LYS A 219 -8.10 -25.59 -13.88
N GLN A 220 -7.96 -24.60 -14.76
CA GLN A 220 -8.76 -24.39 -15.97
C GLN A 220 -10.25 -24.07 -15.73
N LYS A 221 -10.67 -23.82 -14.48
CA LYS A 221 -12.02 -23.36 -14.14
C LYS A 221 -12.00 -21.88 -13.79
N LEU A 222 -13.01 -21.15 -14.26
CA LEU A 222 -13.23 -19.75 -13.91
C LEU A 222 -14.01 -19.68 -12.59
N PHE A 223 -13.49 -18.89 -11.65
CA PHE A 223 -14.13 -18.61 -10.38
C PHE A 223 -14.43 -17.11 -10.26
N PRO A 224 -15.60 -16.72 -9.73
CA PRO A 224 -15.90 -15.32 -9.45
C PRO A 224 -15.04 -14.79 -8.30
N THR A 225 -14.89 -13.47 -8.27
CA THR A 225 -14.29 -12.75 -7.13
C THR A 225 -15.39 -11.90 -6.50
N GLU A 226 -15.85 -12.28 -5.30
CA GLU A 226 -16.94 -11.59 -4.61
C GLU A 226 -16.45 -10.55 -3.60
N THR A 227 -15.24 -10.75 -3.06
CA THR A 227 -14.61 -9.87 -2.08
C THR A 227 -13.12 -9.68 -2.38
N GLY A 228 -12.55 -8.65 -1.78
CA GLY A 228 -11.12 -8.41 -1.80
C GLY A 228 -10.57 -7.71 -3.05
N SER A 229 -9.27 -7.44 -3.00
CA SER A 229 -8.46 -6.98 -4.11
C SER A 229 -7.36 -8.01 -4.40
N PRO A 230 -7.24 -8.48 -5.65
CA PRO A 230 -6.38 -9.61 -5.98
C PRO A 230 -4.90 -9.39 -5.63
N GLN A 231 -4.35 -10.28 -4.79
CA GLN A 231 -2.93 -10.25 -4.44
C GLN A 231 -2.07 -10.51 -5.69
N GLY A 232 -1.21 -9.56 -6.06
CA GLY A 232 -0.38 -9.62 -7.27
C GLY A 232 -0.71 -8.55 -8.33
N SER A 233 -1.83 -7.84 -8.15
CA SER A 233 -2.20 -6.69 -8.98
C SER A 233 -1.43 -5.41 -8.55
N PRO A 234 -0.79 -4.67 -9.47
CA PRO A 234 -0.05 -3.44 -9.14
C PRO A 234 -0.81 -2.36 -8.37
N ILE A 235 -2.14 -2.28 -8.51
CA ILE A 235 -2.99 -1.30 -7.83
C ILE A 235 -3.50 -1.77 -6.46
N SER A 236 -3.45 -3.07 -6.16
CA SER A 236 -3.99 -3.59 -4.91
C SER A 236 -3.31 -3.03 -3.65
N PRO A 237 -1.97 -2.86 -3.59
CA PRO A 237 -1.32 -2.29 -2.40
C PRO A 237 -1.79 -0.88 -2.05
N ILE A 238 -2.02 -0.02 -3.06
CA ILE A 238 -2.51 1.35 -2.82
C ILE A 238 -3.98 1.35 -2.37
N ILE A 239 -4.82 0.46 -2.93
CA ILE A 239 -6.20 0.29 -2.48
C ILE A 239 -6.22 -0.18 -1.03
N SER A 240 -5.43 -1.20 -0.68
CA SER A 240 -5.32 -1.71 0.70
C SER A 240 -4.87 -0.63 1.67
N ASN A 241 -3.90 0.20 1.29
CA ASN A 241 -3.48 1.31 2.14
C ASN A 241 -4.61 2.32 2.36
N MET A 242 -5.28 2.77 1.29
CA MET A 242 -6.39 3.71 1.40
C MET A 242 -7.57 3.16 2.19
N VAL A 243 -7.79 1.84 2.17
CA VAL A 243 -8.78 1.17 3.02
C VAL A 243 -8.41 1.30 4.48
N LEU A 244 -7.15 1.08 4.83
CA LEU A 244 -6.68 1.12 6.22
C LEU A 244 -6.35 2.53 6.72
N ASP A 245 -6.21 3.51 5.84
CA ASP A 245 -5.95 4.90 6.21
C ASP A 245 -7.15 5.51 6.96
N GLY A 246 -6.83 6.30 7.99
CA GLY A 246 -7.78 6.83 8.95
C GLY A 246 -7.86 6.02 10.25
N LEU A 247 -7.20 4.86 10.33
CA LEU A 247 -7.12 4.07 11.56
C LEU A 247 -6.31 4.81 12.62
N GLU A 248 -5.19 5.42 12.23
CA GLU A 248 -4.39 6.26 13.13
C GLU A 248 -5.23 7.43 13.69
N LYS A 249 -6.01 8.06 12.80
CA LYS A 249 -6.88 9.17 13.17
C LYS A 249 -7.97 8.72 14.15
N ALA A 250 -8.66 7.61 13.87
CA ALA A 250 -9.71 7.08 14.74
C ALA A 250 -9.22 6.81 16.18
N ILE A 251 -8.00 6.28 16.31
CA ILE A 251 -7.37 6.06 17.62
C ILE A 251 -7.02 7.40 18.28
N LYS A 252 -6.41 8.34 17.54
CA LYS A 252 -6.01 9.66 18.06
C LYS A 252 -7.18 10.53 18.47
N ASP A 253 -8.30 10.47 17.75
CA ASP A 253 -9.50 11.26 18.07
C ASP A 253 -9.99 10.97 19.50
N LYS A 254 -9.88 9.71 19.97
CA LYS A 254 -10.19 9.33 21.36
C LYS A 254 -9.00 9.48 22.32
N TYR A 255 -7.80 9.10 21.89
CA TYR A 255 -6.59 9.05 22.73
C TYR A 255 -5.56 10.12 22.34
N HIS A 256 -5.97 11.39 22.37
CA HIS A 256 -5.08 12.54 22.17
C HIS A 256 -4.65 13.16 23.50
N LYS A 257 -3.70 14.10 23.42
CA LYS A 257 -3.28 14.93 24.55
C LYS A 257 -4.49 15.69 25.08
N ARG A 258 -4.84 15.45 26.34
CA ARG A 258 -5.95 16.12 27.03
C ARG A 258 -5.47 16.77 28.31
N THR A 259 -6.18 17.79 28.78
CA THR A 259 -5.89 18.41 30.08
C THR A 259 -6.73 17.72 31.15
N VAL A 260 -6.09 17.08 32.12
CA VAL A 260 -6.74 16.46 33.29
C VAL A 260 -6.18 17.13 34.52
N ASN A 261 -7.05 17.63 35.41
CA ASN A 261 -6.63 18.32 36.65
C ASN A 261 -5.60 19.44 36.42
N LYS A 262 -5.83 20.29 35.42
CA LYS A 262 -4.94 21.39 34.99
C LYS A 262 -3.53 20.96 34.54
N LYS A 263 -3.28 19.66 34.34
CA LYS A 263 -2.03 19.11 33.82
C LYS A 263 -2.26 18.44 32.46
N ALA A 264 -1.26 18.54 31.59
CA ALA A 264 -1.28 17.84 30.31
C ALA A 264 -1.12 16.33 30.54
N TYR A 265 -2.14 15.56 30.17
CA TYR A 265 -2.11 14.10 30.18
C TYR A 265 -1.91 13.59 28.75
N PHE A 266 -0.94 12.69 28.61
CA PHE A 266 -0.62 12.02 27.36
C PHE A 266 -0.93 10.55 27.54
N PRO A 267 -1.94 9.98 26.85
CA PRO A 267 -2.33 8.58 27.00
C PRO A 267 -1.28 7.57 26.48
N LYS A 268 -0.13 8.06 25.98
CA LYS A 268 0.99 7.27 25.44
C LYS A 268 0.59 6.30 24.32
N VAL A 269 -0.51 6.61 23.62
CA VAL A 269 -1.00 5.82 22.49
C VAL A 269 -0.32 6.30 21.22
N ASN A 270 0.54 5.44 20.66
CA ASN A 270 1.18 5.64 19.37
C ASN A 270 0.77 4.50 18.45
N PHE A 271 0.63 4.80 17.17
CA PHE A 271 0.23 3.86 16.14
C PHE A 271 1.36 3.77 15.11
N VAL A 272 1.74 2.56 14.72
CA VAL A 272 2.72 2.31 13.64
C VAL A 272 2.20 1.18 12.79
N ARG A 273 2.08 1.39 11.47
CA ARG A 273 1.55 0.40 10.52
C ARG A 273 2.51 0.15 9.36
N TYR A 274 2.68 -1.11 9.01
CA TYR A 274 3.36 -1.54 7.80
C TYR A 274 2.46 -2.52 7.04
N ALA A 275 1.79 -2.02 5.99
CA ALA A 275 0.78 -2.77 5.27
C ALA A 275 -0.38 -3.21 6.20
N ASP A 276 -0.59 -4.51 6.35
CA ASP A 276 -1.59 -5.17 7.21
C ASP A 276 -1.11 -5.36 8.65
N ASP A 277 0.19 -5.43 8.89
CA ASP A 277 0.79 -5.50 10.22
C ASP A 277 0.83 -4.12 10.87
N PHE A 278 0.40 -4.01 12.12
CA PHE A 278 0.53 -2.76 12.88
C PHE A 278 0.76 -3.02 14.37
N ILE A 279 1.27 -2.00 15.05
CA ILE A 279 1.38 -1.99 16.50
C ILE A 279 0.73 -0.74 17.08
N VAL A 280 0.14 -0.89 18.26
CA VAL A 280 -0.38 0.22 19.05
C VAL A 280 0.20 0.18 20.45
N THR A 281 0.83 1.27 20.90
CA THR A 281 1.41 1.34 22.24
C THR A 281 0.37 1.81 23.25
N GLY A 282 0.48 1.39 24.51
CA GLY A 282 -0.44 1.80 25.58
C GLY A 282 0.21 1.82 26.96
N GLU A 283 -0.39 2.57 27.89
CA GLU A 283 0.11 2.63 29.27
C GLU A 283 -0.26 1.39 30.10
N SER A 284 -1.36 0.71 29.76
CA SER A 284 -1.82 -0.53 30.40
C SER A 284 -2.38 -1.50 29.37
N ALA A 285 -2.33 -2.81 29.68
CA ALA A 285 -2.97 -3.84 28.88
C ALA A 285 -4.50 -3.61 28.77
N GLU A 286 -5.13 -3.20 29.86
CA GLU A 286 -6.57 -2.94 29.92
C GLU A 286 -6.99 -1.82 28.97
N LEU A 287 -6.20 -0.74 28.86
CA LEU A 287 -6.48 0.33 27.90
C LEU A 287 -6.42 -0.17 26.46
N LEU A 288 -5.50 -1.08 26.16
CA LEU A 288 -5.37 -1.65 24.82
C LEU A 288 -6.53 -2.59 24.52
N GLU A 289 -6.87 -3.50 25.43
CA GLU A 289 -7.93 -4.52 25.23
C GLU A 289 -9.34 -3.90 25.23
N ASN A 290 -9.67 -3.07 26.23
CA ASN A 290 -11.03 -2.53 26.39
C ASN A 290 -11.22 -1.18 25.68
N GLY A 291 -10.12 -0.50 25.36
CA GLY A 291 -10.15 0.85 24.83
C GLY A 291 -9.83 0.94 23.34
N VAL A 292 -8.66 0.45 22.96
CA VAL A 292 -8.10 0.57 21.60
C VAL A 292 -8.62 -0.52 20.67
N LYS A 293 -8.58 -1.79 21.09
CA LYS A 293 -9.01 -2.94 20.27
C LYS A 293 -10.45 -2.77 19.74
N PRO A 294 -11.45 -2.33 20.51
CA PRO A 294 -12.82 -2.15 20.00
C PRO A 294 -12.91 -1.09 18.89
N ILE A 295 -12.12 -0.02 18.97
CA ILE A 295 -12.09 1.04 17.94
C ILE A 295 -11.53 0.47 16.64
N ILE A 296 -10.47 -0.33 16.73
CA ILE A 296 -9.88 -0.99 15.57
C ILE A 296 -10.89 -1.96 14.96
N THR A 297 -11.53 -2.80 15.77
CA THR A 297 -12.54 -3.77 15.32
C THR A 297 -13.72 -3.07 14.63
N GLU A 298 -14.26 -2.00 15.20
CA GLU A 298 -15.35 -1.23 14.60
C GLU A 298 -14.92 -0.54 13.29
N PHE A 299 -13.67 -0.05 13.24
CA PHE A 299 -13.13 0.57 12.04
C PHE A 299 -12.97 -0.44 10.90
N LEU A 300 -12.47 -1.64 11.20
CA LEU A 300 -12.25 -2.70 10.23
C LEU A 300 -13.56 -3.34 9.76
N SER A 301 -14.54 -3.54 10.65
CA SER A 301 -15.82 -4.17 10.29
C SER A 301 -16.58 -3.38 9.22
N LYS A 302 -16.57 -2.04 9.31
CA LYS A 302 -17.14 -1.13 8.27
C LYS A 302 -16.51 -1.30 6.89
N ARG A 303 -15.33 -1.92 6.80
CA ARG A 303 -14.57 -2.17 5.57
C ARG A 303 -14.61 -3.64 5.13
N GLY A 304 -15.32 -4.50 5.87
CA GLY A 304 -15.34 -5.95 5.65
C GLY A 304 -14.07 -6.66 6.14
N LEU A 305 -13.33 -6.05 7.08
CA LEU A 305 -12.08 -6.59 7.61
C LEU A 305 -12.24 -7.00 9.07
N GLU A 306 -11.40 -7.95 9.49
CA GLU A 306 -11.39 -8.51 10.84
C GLU A 306 -9.95 -8.62 11.35
N LEU A 307 -9.77 -8.49 12.67
CA LEU A 307 -8.50 -8.80 13.32
C LEU A 307 -8.29 -10.30 13.39
N SER A 308 -7.04 -10.72 13.26
CA SER A 308 -6.64 -12.10 13.47
C SER A 308 -6.45 -12.36 14.96
N GLU A 309 -7.46 -12.89 15.65
CA GLU A 309 -7.39 -13.17 17.11
C GLU A 309 -6.17 -14.04 17.48
N GLU A 310 -5.81 -15.02 16.64
CA GLU A 310 -4.64 -15.90 16.88
C GLU A 310 -3.29 -15.16 16.89
N LYS A 311 -3.21 -14.01 16.22
CA LYS A 311 -1.98 -13.23 16.08
C LYS A 311 -2.02 -11.89 16.80
N THR A 312 -3.21 -11.50 17.26
CA THR A 312 -3.41 -10.23 17.94
C THR A 312 -3.06 -10.44 19.40
N LEU A 313 -1.94 -9.89 19.83
CA LEU A 313 -1.39 -10.12 21.17
C LEU A 313 -1.16 -8.79 21.87
N ILE A 314 -1.38 -8.78 23.19
CA ILE A 314 -0.98 -7.67 24.05
C ILE A 314 0.23 -8.13 24.85
N THR A 315 1.37 -7.52 24.58
CA THR A 315 2.65 -7.89 25.16
C THR A 315 3.24 -6.74 25.95
N HIS A 316 3.89 -7.07 27.07
CA HIS A 316 4.69 -6.09 27.79
C HIS A 316 6.07 -5.99 27.11
N ILE A 317 6.63 -4.78 27.02
CA ILE A 317 7.88 -4.53 26.28
C ILE A 317 9.03 -5.44 26.76
N ASN A 318 9.12 -5.72 28.06
CA ASN A 318 10.17 -6.57 28.61
C ASN A 318 10.14 -8.02 28.09
N ASP A 319 8.97 -8.52 27.69
CA ASP A 319 8.82 -9.87 27.15
C ASP A 319 9.27 -9.94 25.68
N GLY A 320 9.39 -8.78 25.04
CA GLY A 320 9.66 -8.64 23.61
C GLY A 320 8.40 -8.84 22.78
N PHE A 321 8.44 -8.35 21.55
CA PHE A 321 7.38 -8.55 20.56
C PHE A 321 7.96 -8.63 19.15
N ASP A 322 7.21 -9.24 18.23
CA ASP A 322 7.67 -9.50 16.87
C ASP A 322 7.02 -8.52 15.90
N PHE A 323 7.79 -7.53 15.44
CA PHE A 323 7.36 -6.66 14.34
C PHE A 323 8.38 -6.69 13.20
N LEU A 324 7.88 -7.02 11.99
CA LEU A 324 8.63 -7.06 10.72
C LEU A 324 9.88 -7.96 10.72
N GLU A 325 9.83 -9.10 11.43
CA GLU A 325 10.95 -10.05 11.62
C GLU A 325 12.25 -9.42 12.19
N SER A 326 12.19 -8.17 12.70
CA SER A 326 13.37 -7.39 13.11
C SER A 326 13.34 -6.99 14.59
N ILE A 327 12.16 -6.66 15.14
CA ILE A 327 12.06 -6.13 16.51
C ILE A 327 12.15 -7.20 17.60
N SER A 328 12.03 -8.49 17.24
CA SER A 328 12.31 -9.65 18.10
C SER A 328 13.64 -9.55 18.83
N ARG A 329 14.65 -8.93 18.19
CA ARG A 329 16.02 -8.83 18.72
C ARG A 329 16.34 -7.49 19.37
N CYS A 330 15.68 -6.40 18.98
CA CYS A 330 16.04 -5.07 19.47
C CYS A 330 15.62 -4.82 20.92
N ILE A 331 14.54 -5.44 21.40
CA ILE A 331 14.06 -5.19 22.77
C ILE A 331 14.68 -6.16 23.79
N ARG A 332 15.34 -7.24 23.35
CA ARG A 332 16.18 -8.05 24.26
C ARG A 332 17.47 -7.35 24.71
N ILE A 333 17.87 -6.23 24.09
CA ILE A 333 19.20 -5.63 24.31
C ILE A 333 19.22 -4.55 25.41
N SER A 334 18.07 -4.01 25.84
CA SER A 334 18.03 -2.89 26.81
C SER A 334 17.52 -3.24 28.22
N CYS A 335 17.10 -4.48 28.48
CA CYS A 335 16.47 -4.87 29.74
C CYS A 335 17.30 -5.85 30.60
N LEU A 336 18.63 -5.86 30.49
CA LEU A 336 19.50 -6.52 31.48
C LEU A 336 20.07 -5.47 32.45
N PRO A 337 19.76 -5.54 33.76
CA PRO A 337 20.46 -4.76 34.75
C PRO A 337 21.86 -5.38 34.96
N ASN A 338 22.89 -4.53 34.87
CA ASN A 338 24.29 -4.78 35.23
C ASN A 338 25.10 -5.67 34.27
N HIS A 339 25.88 -5.06 33.37
CA HIS A 339 27.35 -5.23 33.32
C HIS A 339 27.99 -4.25 32.30
N PRO A 340 29.25 -3.80 32.54
CA PRO A 340 29.79 -2.60 31.91
C PRO A 340 30.50 -2.85 30.57
N LYS A 341 30.46 -1.83 29.71
CA LYS A 341 31.44 -1.53 28.63
C LYS A 341 31.78 -2.68 27.66
N ARG A 342 30.87 -3.08 26.77
CA ARG A 342 31.26 -3.72 25.48
C ARG A 342 30.13 -3.86 24.45
N THR A 343 29.35 -2.81 24.18
CA THR A 343 28.24 -2.94 23.21
C THR A 343 28.07 -1.73 22.30
N SER A 344 29.17 -1.20 21.77
CA SER A 344 29.14 -0.18 20.71
C SER A 344 29.55 -0.72 19.34
N ARG A 345 29.75 -2.05 19.18
CA ARG A 345 30.30 -2.65 17.95
C ARG A 345 29.39 -3.66 17.23
N LEU A 346 28.21 -3.95 17.74
CA LEU A 346 27.29 -4.95 17.13
C LEU A 346 26.28 -4.36 16.13
N LEU A 347 26.23 -3.03 16.00
CA LEU A 347 25.39 -2.35 14.99
C LEU A 347 26.07 -2.20 13.62
N LEU A 348 27.34 -2.62 13.50
CA LEU A 348 28.16 -2.43 12.29
C LEU A 348 28.49 -3.73 11.52
N ILE A 349 28.12 -4.91 12.03
CA ILE A 349 28.42 -6.19 11.37
C ILE A 349 27.16 -6.74 10.68
N LYS A 350 26.70 -6.03 9.65
CA LYS A 350 25.90 -6.62 8.55
C LYS A 350 25.90 -5.76 7.28
N LEU A 351 26.98 -5.00 7.07
CA LEU A 351 27.14 -4.06 5.95
C LEU A 351 27.93 -4.61 4.75
N GLU A 352 28.32 -5.89 4.72
CA GLU A 352 29.13 -6.42 3.61
C GLU A 352 28.50 -7.52 2.74
N LYS A 353 27.25 -7.91 2.98
CA LYS A 353 26.57 -8.86 2.07
C LYS A 353 25.08 -8.56 1.97
N LEU A 354 24.72 -7.64 1.09
CA LEU A 354 23.48 -7.65 0.29
C LEU A 354 23.59 -6.65 -0.87
#